data_AF-A0A2T1CCX3-F1
#
_entry.id   AF-A0A2T1CCX3-F1
#
_cell.length_a   1.000
_cell.length_b   1.000
_cell.length_c   1.000
_cell.angle_alpha   90.00
_cell.angle_beta   90.00
_cell.angle_gamma   90.00
#
_symmetry.space_group_name_H-M   'P 1'
#
loop_
_entity.id
_entity.type
_entity.pdbx_description
1 polymer ?
#
loop_
_entity_poly.entity_id
_entity_poly.type
_entity_poly.pdbx_seq_one_letter_code
_entity_poly.pdbx_strand_id
1 'polypeptide(L)'
;MTLKRIILGILTAIAIALVGLSLLASWNQPQIQSRLELYQTNLLLHASEWQPESNQSANLSSARNNIVGTDPLNTALTQYQEARDSTQKTLKTTQLEFKQIQSTTASKSEDGNLKIAQKKALSESIKQQLLLQNELDLRLGILQVSSDKTDAALQTWNNLVARQKTQIDSDPSVASAQVLTGIWSNPAQLLPDAEPRIQKSLDGWFRYRALAQLYKLQERSKELVALQATEQATAEQAVEKLAIIVGIPAISLCLGTVLLVGLSVQWLLQRKQLDKAGSGPLLARNASLTWDVPWDGEIVWQVLVVGFFFVGQILIPYLLLPVSLAVLKLNPASFDPREKAFYIFATYLLLSAGGLSVLYFSVKSFFPLPDGWFRIDWRGDWVLWG
;
A
#
# COMPACT_ATOMS: atom_id res chain seq x y z
N MET A 1 -29.16 34.88 9.33
CA MET A 1 -28.22 34.13 8.47
C MET A 1 -27.39 35.14 7.70
N THR A 2 -26.08 35.23 7.93
CA THR A 2 -25.20 36.14 7.18
C THR A 2 -24.80 35.48 5.85
N LEU A 3 -24.55 36.26 4.79
CA LEU A 3 -24.14 35.76 3.47
C LEU A 3 -22.96 34.77 3.56
N LYS A 4 -22.01 35.06 4.46
CA LYS A 4 -20.88 34.20 4.83
C LYS A 4 -21.32 32.78 5.23
N ARG A 5 -22.32 32.66 6.12
CA ARG A 5 -22.83 31.38 6.60
C ARG A 5 -23.55 30.58 5.50
N ILE A 6 -24.20 31.26 4.56
CA ILE A 6 -24.83 30.62 3.39
C ILE A 6 -23.76 30.02 2.48
N ILE A 7 -22.72 30.78 2.13
CA ILE A 7 -21.60 30.30 1.31
C ILE A 7 -20.90 29.11 1.99
N LEU A 8 -20.62 29.22 3.29
CA LEU A 8 -19.99 28.16 4.06
C LEU A 8 -20.85 26.90 4.12
N GLY A 9 -22.18 27.04 4.25
CA GLY A 9 -23.13 25.93 4.18
C GLY A 9 -23.13 25.21 2.83
N ILE A 10 -23.09 25.97 1.72
CA ILE A 10 -23.00 25.39 0.36
C ILE A 10 -21.68 24.65 0.18
N LEU A 11 -20.55 25.26 0.55
CA LEU A 11 -19.23 24.61 0.45
C LEU A 11 -19.15 23.35 1.31
N THR A 12 -19.78 23.35 2.48
CA THR A 12 -19.89 22.17 3.34
C THR A 12 -20.63 21.04 2.65
N ALA A 13 -21.79 21.33 2.05
CA ALA A 13 -22.59 20.32 1.34
C ALA A 13 -21.81 19.71 0.16
N ILE A 14 -21.08 20.56 -0.59
CA ILE A 14 -20.21 20.11 -1.69
C ILE A 14 -19.08 19.23 -1.15
N ALA A 15 -18.41 19.63 -0.06
CA ALA A 15 -17.34 18.85 0.54
C ALA A 15 -17.82 17.47 1.00
N ILE A 16 -18.98 17.40 1.67
CA ILE A 16 -19.59 16.13 2.09
C ILE A 16 -19.89 15.24 0.88
N ALA A 17 -20.46 15.81 -0.20
CA ALA A 17 -20.77 15.06 -1.41
C ALA A 17 -19.50 14.52 -2.09
N LEU A 18 -18.46 15.35 -2.23
CA LEU A 18 -17.18 14.94 -2.84
C LEU A 18 -16.49 13.85 -2.03
N VAL A 19 -16.44 14.00 -0.69
CA VAL A 19 -15.85 13.00 0.20
C VAL A 19 -16.66 11.71 0.16
N GLY A 20 -17.99 11.78 0.22
CA GLY A 20 -18.87 10.60 0.13
C GLY A 20 -18.70 9.85 -1.19
N LEU A 21 -18.62 10.56 -2.31
CA LEU A 21 -18.35 9.97 -3.63
C LEU A 21 -16.95 9.36 -3.70
N SER A 22 -15.93 10.02 -3.14
CA SER A 22 -14.56 9.50 -3.10
C SER A 22 -14.43 8.24 -2.25
N LEU A 23 -15.13 8.16 -1.12
CA LEU A 23 -15.20 6.97 -0.27
C LEU A 23 -15.86 5.81 -1.01
N LEU A 24 -16.97 6.07 -1.70
CA LEU A 24 -17.66 5.06 -2.49
C LEU A 24 -16.80 4.56 -3.66
N ALA A 25 -16.05 5.47 -4.31
CA ALA A 25 -15.12 5.12 -5.38
C ALA A 25 -13.90 4.34 -4.85
N SER A 26 -13.36 4.73 -3.69
CA SER A 26 -12.23 4.06 -3.04
C SER A 26 -12.56 2.62 -2.68
N TRP A 27 -13.80 2.31 -2.34
CA TRP A 27 -14.23 0.93 -2.09
C TRP A 27 -14.14 0.01 -3.31
N ASN A 28 -14.10 0.60 -4.51
CA ASN A 28 -14.03 -0.11 -5.78
C ASN A 28 -12.63 -0.07 -6.43
N GLN A 29 -11.65 0.61 -5.82
CA GLN A 29 -10.27 0.63 -6.31
C GLN A 29 -9.43 -0.49 -5.69
N PRO A 30 -8.51 -1.13 -6.45
CA PRO A 30 -7.61 -2.14 -5.91
C PRO A 30 -6.56 -1.45 -5.05
N GLN A 31 -6.49 -1.81 -3.77
CA GLN A 31 -5.41 -1.35 -2.91
C GLN A 31 -4.08 -1.96 -3.37
N ILE A 32 -3.09 -1.09 -3.63
CA ILE A 32 -1.66 -1.40 -3.82
C ILE A 32 -1.09 -2.24 -2.66
N GLN A 33 -1.82 -2.29 -1.53
CA GLN A 33 -1.57 -3.09 -0.35
C GLN A 33 -1.32 -4.58 -0.67
N SER A 34 -1.98 -5.14 -1.70
CA SER A 34 -1.81 -6.58 -2.03
C SER A 34 -0.36 -6.95 -2.35
N ARG A 35 0.41 -6.12 -3.07
CA ARG A 35 1.81 -6.47 -3.40
C ARG A 35 2.72 -6.47 -2.17
N LEU A 36 2.50 -5.55 -1.24
CA LEU A 36 3.30 -5.48 0.00
C LEU A 36 2.93 -6.64 0.94
N GLU A 37 1.64 -6.94 1.06
CA GLU A 37 1.16 -8.09 1.82
C GLU A 37 1.75 -9.38 1.27
N LEU A 38 1.70 -9.60 -0.05
CA LEU A 38 2.28 -10.79 -0.68
C LEU A 38 3.80 -10.87 -0.53
N TYR A 39 4.50 -9.74 -0.46
CA TYR A 39 5.93 -9.74 -0.12
C TYR A 39 6.16 -10.23 1.32
N GLN A 40 5.36 -9.76 2.28
CA GLN A 40 5.39 -10.24 3.65
C GLN A 40 5.05 -11.74 3.71
N THR A 41 4.06 -12.21 2.95
CA THR A 41 3.70 -13.63 2.83
C THR A 41 4.85 -14.47 2.29
N ASN A 42 5.55 -14.01 1.24
CA ASN A 42 6.71 -14.71 0.69
C ASN A 42 7.84 -14.81 1.74
N LEU A 43 8.04 -13.74 2.51
CA LEU A 43 9.03 -13.69 3.57
C LEU A 43 8.65 -14.63 4.74
N LEU A 44 7.35 -14.75 5.05
CA LEU A 44 6.80 -15.75 5.98
C LEU A 44 7.09 -17.18 5.51
N LEU A 45 6.86 -17.46 4.23
CA LEU A 45 7.14 -18.78 3.62
C LEU A 45 8.62 -19.11 3.71
N HIS A 46 9.52 -18.18 3.39
CA HIS A 46 10.96 -18.37 3.62
C HIS A 46 11.30 -18.68 5.07
N ALA A 47 10.79 -17.88 6.01
CA ALA A 47 11.06 -18.08 7.43
C ALA A 47 10.56 -19.44 7.93
N SER A 48 9.51 -20.00 7.31
CA SER A 48 8.98 -21.33 7.64
C SER A 48 9.92 -22.47 7.28
N GLU A 49 10.79 -22.29 6.28
CA GLU A 49 11.78 -23.29 5.87
C GLU A 49 13.02 -23.33 6.77
N TRP A 50 13.22 -22.30 7.60
CA TRP A 50 14.44 -22.19 8.41
C TRP A 50 14.55 -23.31 9.44
N GLN A 51 15.61 -24.11 9.35
CA GLN A 51 15.93 -25.18 10.31
C GLN A 51 17.13 -24.79 11.18
N PRO A 52 16.99 -24.51 12.48
CA PRO A 52 18.12 -24.06 13.29
C PRO A 52 19.18 -25.15 13.47
N GLU A 53 20.44 -24.76 13.44
CA GLU A 53 21.54 -25.67 13.76
C GLU A 53 21.40 -26.20 15.20
N SER A 54 21.65 -27.49 15.37
CA SER A 54 21.36 -28.29 16.57
C SER A 54 21.83 -27.69 17.92
N ASN A 55 22.81 -26.78 17.92
CA ASN A 55 23.40 -26.20 19.12
C ASN A 55 22.84 -24.83 19.57
N GLN A 56 21.91 -24.20 18.81
CA GLN A 56 21.36 -22.87 19.14
C GLN A 56 19.83 -22.85 19.39
N SER A 57 19.17 -24.03 19.42
CA SER A 57 17.91 -24.20 18.68
C SER A 57 16.60 -24.18 19.47
N ALA A 58 16.54 -24.16 20.81
CA ALA A 58 15.25 -24.23 21.50
C ALA A 58 14.46 -22.89 21.45
N ASN A 59 15.07 -21.80 21.92
CA ASN A 59 14.39 -20.50 22.05
C ASN A 59 14.08 -19.85 20.69
N LEU A 60 14.99 -20.02 19.71
CA LEU A 60 14.82 -19.47 18.37
C LEU A 60 13.76 -20.23 17.56
N SER A 61 13.61 -21.55 17.76
CA SER A 61 12.52 -22.32 17.15
C SER A 61 11.15 -21.90 17.66
N SER A 62 11.03 -21.65 18.97
CA SER A 62 9.78 -21.14 19.57
C SER A 62 9.46 -19.73 19.08
N ALA A 63 10.46 -18.85 18.98
CA ALA A 63 10.29 -17.53 18.40
C ALA A 63 9.84 -17.60 16.93
N ARG A 64 10.46 -18.46 16.12
CA ARG A 64 10.04 -18.71 14.73
C ARG A 64 8.58 -19.13 14.66
N ASN A 65 8.15 -20.12 15.45
CA ASN A 65 6.77 -20.60 15.41
C ASN A 65 5.75 -19.52 15.81
N ASN A 66 6.09 -18.65 16.76
CA ASN A 66 5.23 -17.53 17.16
C ASN A 66 5.17 -16.42 16.10
N ILE A 67 6.24 -16.21 15.34
CA ILE A 67 6.32 -15.18 14.29
C ILE A 67 5.71 -15.68 12.97
N VAL A 68 5.97 -16.94 12.60
CA VAL A 68 5.55 -17.57 11.34
C VAL A 68 4.09 -18.04 11.41
N GLY A 69 3.59 -18.34 12.62
CA GLY A 69 2.27 -18.91 12.83
C GLY A 69 2.25 -20.44 12.67
N THR A 70 1.09 -21.04 12.92
CA THR A 70 0.93 -22.50 12.96
C THR A 70 0.77 -23.14 11.58
N ASP A 71 0.40 -22.35 10.56
CA ASP A 71 0.16 -22.85 9.20
C ASP A 71 0.44 -21.77 8.13
N PRO A 72 1.73 -21.52 7.83
CA PRO A 72 2.15 -20.49 6.89
C PRO A 72 1.71 -20.80 5.45
N LEU A 73 1.63 -22.08 5.07
CA LEU A 73 1.24 -22.49 3.72
C LEU A 73 -0.23 -22.22 3.43
N ASN A 74 -1.14 -22.60 4.33
CA ASN A 74 -2.57 -22.30 4.11
C ASN A 74 -2.87 -20.81 4.22
N THR A 75 -2.17 -20.08 5.10
CA THR A 75 -2.29 -18.61 5.18
C THR A 75 -1.83 -17.97 3.86
N ALA A 76 -0.70 -18.41 3.31
CA ALA A 76 -0.23 -17.94 2.02
C ALA A 76 -1.20 -18.28 0.89
N LEU A 77 -1.74 -19.50 0.85
CA LEU A 77 -2.71 -19.91 -0.15
C LEU A 77 -3.93 -18.99 -0.14
N THR A 78 -4.49 -18.69 1.03
CA THR A 78 -5.62 -17.76 1.18
C THR A 78 -5.27 -16.35 0.69
N GLN A 79 -4.15 -15.79 1.12
CA GLN A 79 -3.74 -14.43 0.73
C GLN A 79 -3.49 -14.30 -0.78
N TYR A 80 -2.83 -15.29 -1.40
CA TYR A 80 -2.64 -15.30 -2.85
C TYR A 80 -3.95 -15.50 -3.61
N GLN A 81 -4.88 -16.31 -3.09
CA GLN A 81 -6.21 -16.49 -3.68
C GLN A 81 -7.03 -15.19 -3.61
N GLU A 82 -7.06 -14.52 -2.47
CA GLU A 82 -7.76 -13.23 -2.31
C GLU A 82 -7.18 -12.14 -3.22
N ALA A 83 -5.85 -12.06 -3.31
CA ALA A 83 -5.18 -11.12 -4.23
C ALA A 83 -5.53 -11.41 -5.69
N ARG A 84 -5.61 -12.69 -6.08
CA ARG A 84 -6.02 -13.13 -7.42
C ARG A 84 -7.47 -12.75 -7.70
N ASP A 85 -8.39 -13.03 -6.78
CA ASP A 85 -9.81 -12.77 -6.94
C ASP A 85 -10.11 -11.27 -7.01
N SER A 86 -9.42 -10.48 -6.18
CA SER A 86 -9.44 -9.01 -6.24
C SER A 86 -8.96 -8.51 -7.60
N THR A 87 -7.81 -8.99 -8.08
CA THR A 87 -7.25 -8.63 -9.39
C THR A 87 -8.23 -8.97 -10.53
N GLN A 88 -8.87 -10.15 -10.48
CA GLN A 88 -9.87 -10.55 -11.48
C GLN A 88 -11.11 -9.65 -11.47
N LYS A 89 -11.59 -9.27 -10.27
CA LYS A 89 -12.74 -8.37 -10.13
C LYS A 89 -12.43 -7.00 -10.73
N THR A 90 -11.26 -6.45 -10.43
CA THR A 90 -10.79 -5.19 -11.01
C THR A 90 -10.69 -5.28 -12.52
N LEU A 91 -10.07 -6.34 -13.03
CA LEU A 91 -9.85 -6.51 -14.46
C LEU A 91 -11.18 -6.53 -15.21
N LYS A 92 -12.21 -7.20 -14.67
CA LYS A 92 -13.57 -7.17 -15.23
C LYS A 92 -14.13 -5.73 -15.24
N THR A 93 -14.02 -4.98 -14.15
CA THR A 93 -14.48 -3.59 -14.07
C THR A 93 -13.75 -2.69 -15.07
N THR A 94 -12.43 -2.72 -15.09
CA THR A 94 -11.61 -1.89 -16.00
C THR A 94 -11.86 -2.26 -17.47
N GLN A 95 -12.10 -3.53 -17.79
CA GLN A 95 -12.50 -3.95 -19.14
C GLN A 95 -13.88 -3.43 -19.54
N LEU A 96 -14.84 -3.38 -18.60
CA LEU A 96 -16.16 -2.80 -18.86
C LEU A 96 -16.05 -1.30 -19.15
N GLU A 97 -15.29 -0.55 -18.34
CA GLU A 97 -15.02 0.87 -18.57
C GLU A 97 -14.32 1.11 -19.91
N PHE A 98 -13.33 0.28 -20.24
CA PHE A 98 -12.63 0.36 -21.53
C PHE A 98 -13.58 0.17 -22.71
N LYS A 99 -14.49 -0.81 -22.64
CA LYS A 99 -15.51 -1.05 -23.67
C LYS A 99 -16.49 0.12 -23.80
N GLN A 100 -16.88 0.76 -22.70
CA GLN A 100 -17.76 1.93 -22.69
C GLN A 100 -17.09 3.17 -23.32
N ILE A 101 -15.81 3.40 -23.03
CA ILE A 101 -15.05 4.48 -23.65
C ILE A 101 -14.84 4.19 -25.14
N GLN A 102 -14.59 2.93 -25.51
CA GLN A 102 -14.43 2.53 -26.90
C GLN A 102 -15.70 2.76 -27.74
N SER A 103 -16.90 2.50 -27.18
CA SER A 103 -18.16 2.73 -27.90
C SER A 103 -18.51 4.22 -28.04
N THR A 104 -18.10 5.08 -27.10
CA THR A 104 -18.37 6.53 -27.12
C THR A 104 -17.38 7.34 -27.96
N THR A 105 -16.22 6.79 -28.34
CA THR A 105 -15.21 7.47 -29.16
C THR A 105 -15.54 7.49 -30.67
N ALA A 106 -16.64 6.87 -31.10
CA ALA A 106 -17.10 6.88 -32.49
C ALA A 106 -17.70 8.23 -32.95
N SER A 107 -18.01 9.15 -32.03
CA SER A 107 -18.50 10.50 -32.36
C SER A 107 -17.36 11.51 -32.36
N LYS A 108 -17.11 12.12 -33.54
CA LYS A 108 -16.09 13.14 -33.77
C LYS A 108 -16.37 14.40 -32.93
N SER A 109 -15.49 14.73 -31.98
CA SER A 109 -15.48 16.02 -31.28
C SER A 109 -14.04 16.34 -30.82
N GLU A 110 -13.71 17.63 -30.68
CA GLU A 110 -12.38 18.18 -30.34
C GLU A 110 -11.79 17.68 -29.00
N ASP A 111 -12.57 16.94 -28.21
CA ASP A 111 -12.23 16.27 -26.95
C ASP A 111 -11.46 14.93 -27.14
N GLY A 112 -11.01 14.67 -28.37
CA GLY A 112 -10.41 13.39 -28.80
C GLY A 112 -9.08 13.05 -28.11
N ASN A 113 -8.23 14.03 -27.84
CA ASN A 113 -6.89 13.78 -27.27
C ASN A 113 -6.96 13.31 -25.80
N LEU A 114 -7.88 13.85 -25.00
CA LEU A 114 -8.10 13.43 -23.60
C LEU A 114 -8.66 12.00 -23.54
N LYS A 115 -9.65 11.68 -24.40
CA LYS A 115 -10.23 10.33 -24.47
C LYS A 115 -9.24 9.29 -25.02
N ILE A 116 -8.36 9.67 -25.95
CA ILE A 116 -7.26 8.81 -26.43
C ILE A 116 -6.25 8.54 -25.31
N ALA A 117 -5.86 9.57 -24.54
CA ALA A 117 -4.96 9.40 -23.40
C ALA A 117 -5.56 8.49 -22.33
N GLN A 118 -6.84 8.68 -22.00
CA GLN A 118 -7.58 7.85 -21.05
C GLN A 118 -7.71 6.40 -21.53
N LYS A 119 -8.00 6.19 -22.82
CA LYS A 119 -8.03 4.85 -23.43
C LYS A 119 -6.67 4.16 -23.36
N LYS A 120 -5.58 4.88 -23.63
CA LYS A 120 -4.21 4.35 -23.53
C LYS A 120 -3.88 3.97 -22.09
N ALA A 121 -4.21 4.83 -21.12
CA ALA A 121 -4.00 4.57 -19.70
C ALA A 121 -4.79 3.34 -19.22
N LEU A 122 -6.07 3.19 -19.61
CA LEU A 122 -6.86 1.99 -19.28
C LEU A 122 -6.30 0.73 -19.93
N SER A 123 -5.89 0.80 -21.21
CA SER A 123 -5.26 -0.34 -21.89
C SER A 123 -3.98 -0.78 -21.20
N GLU A 124 -3.16 0.17 -20.73
CA GLU A 124 -1.93 -0.12 -20.00
C GLU A 124 -2.23 -0.71 -18.61
N SER A 125 -3.22 -0.17 -17.91
CA SER A 125 -3.72 -0.73 -16.64
C SER A 125 -4.22 -2.16 -16.79
N ILE A 126 -5.03 -2.45 -17.83
CA ILE A 126 -5.49 -3.82 -18.14
C ILE A 126 -4.30 -4.75 -18.39
N LYS A 127 -3.29 -4.30 -19.14
CA LYS A 127 -2.08 -5.09 -19.39
C LYS A 127 -1.33 -5.39 -18.08
N GLN A 128 -1.15 -4.39 -17.22
CA GLN A 128 -0.48 -4.57 -15.92
C GLN A 128 -1.24 -5.52 -15.00
N GLN A 129 -2.58 -5.43 -14.97
CA GLN A 129 -3.43 -6.32 -14.18
C GLN A 129 -3.41 -7.77 -14.70
N LEU A 130 -3.38 -7.96 -16.02
CA LEU A 130 -3.21 -9.28 -16.63
C LEU A 130 -1.87 -9.91 -16.24
N LEU A 131 -0.77 -9.15 -16.35
CA LEU A 131 0.56 -9.61 -15.94
C LEU A 131 0.59 -9.99 -14.45
N LEU A 132 -0.02 -9.17 -13.58
CA LEU A 132 -0.15 -9.49 -12.16
C LEU A 132 -0.99 -10.74 -11.95
N GLN A 133 -2.13 -10.90 -12.63
CA GLN A 133 -2.96 -12.09 -12.52
C GLN A 133 -2.17 -13.35 -12.91
N ASN A 134 -1.35 -13.27 -13.95
CA ASN A 134 -0.53 -14.39 -14.39
C ASN A 134 0.59 -14.73 -13.40
N GLU A 135 1.25 -13.71 -12.83
CA GLU A 135 2.22 -13.86 -11.73
C GLU A 135 1.59 -14.56 -10.52
N LEU A 136 0.37 -14.15 -10.15
CA LEU A 136 -0.38 -14.74 -9.03
C LEU A 136 -0.81 -16.18 -9.32
N ASP A 137 -1.36 -16.45 -10.51
CA ASP A 137 -1.74 -17.80 -10.95
C ASP A 137 -0.53 -18.76 -10.94
N LEU A 138 0.63 -18.29 -11.38
CA LEU A 138 1.87 -19.07 -11.39
C LEU A 138 2.28 -19.48 -9.96
N ARG A 139 2.35 -18.50 -9.04
CA ARG A 139 2.72 -18.72 -7.64
C ARG A 139 1.68 -19.52 -6.86
N LEU A 140 0.40 -19.29 -7.12
CA LEU A 140 -0.71 -20.03 -6.51
C LEU A 140 -0.65 -21.52 -6.86
N GLY A 141 -0.33 -21.87 -8.10
CA GLY A 141 -0.12 -23.27 -8.48
C GLY A 141 1.01 -23.93 -7.68
N ILE A 142 2.11 -23.21 -7.41
CA ILE A 142 3.22 -23.71 -6.58
C ILE A 142 2.78 -23.94 -5.13
N LEU A 143 1.97 -23.04 -4.57
CA LEU A 143 1.37 -23.23 -3.23
C LEU A 143 0.45 -24.44 -3.21
N GLN A 144 -0.38 -24.62 -4.25
CA GLN A 144 -1.29 -25.75 -4.36
C GLN A 144 -0.56 -27.10 -4.39
N VAL A 145 0.49 -27.26 -5.21
CA VAL A 145 1.30 -28.51 -5.18
C VAL A 145 2.02 -28.70 -3.84
N SER A 146 2.42 -27.62 -3.18
CA SER A 146 3.07 -27.69 -1.86
C SER A 146 2.08 -28.00 -0.73
N SER A 147 0.78 -27.93 -1.00
CA SER A 147 -0.32 -28.32 -0.10
C SER A 147 -1.05 -29.59 -0.58
N ASP A 148 -0.36 -30.46 -1.33
CA ASP A 148 -0.88 -31.73 -1.89
C ASP A 148 -2.09 -31.60 -2.83
N LYS A 149 -2.35 -30.41 -3.39
CA LYS A 149 -3.45 -30.12 -4.33
C LYS A 149 -2.94 -30.06 -5.77
N THR A 150 -2.24 -31.11 -6.22
CA THR A 150 -1.58 -31.14 -7.54
C THR A 150 -2.56 -30.97 -8.71
N ASP A 151 -3.74 -31.58 -8.66
CA ASP A 151 -4.74 -31.44 -9.73
C ASP A 151 -5.22 -29.99 -9.86
N ALA A 152 -5.43 -29.30 -8.75
CA ALA A 152 -5.82 -27.88 -8.74
C ALA A 152 -4.70 -26.99 -9.29
N ALA A 153 -3.43 -27.32 -8.99
CA ALA A 153 -2.28 -26.61 -9.54
C ALA A 153 -2.16 -26.75 -11.06
N LEU A 154 -2.28 -27.98 -11.56
CA LEU A 154 -2.28 -28.26 -12.99
C LEU A 154 -3.42 -27.53 -13.70
N GLN A 155 -4.62 -27.50 -13.12
CA GLN A 155 -5.73 -26.71 -13.65
C GLN A 155 -5.42 -25.21 -13.66
N THR A 156 -4.82 -24.67 -12.60
CA THR A 156 -4.45 -23.25 -12.50
C THR A 156 -3.46 -22.85 -13.60
N TRP A 157 -2.38 -23.61 -13.78
CA TRP A 157 -1.40 -23.35 -14.83
C TRP A 157 -1.95 -23.58 -16.25
N ASN A 158 -2.75 -24.63 -16.46
CA ASN A 158 -3.39 -24.87 -17.76
C ASN A 158 -4.36 -23.74 -18.13
N ASN A 159 -5.11 -23.21 -17.17
CA ASN A 159 -5.98 -22.05 -17.40
C ASN A 159 -5.19 -20.79 -17.75
N LEU A 160 -4.04 -20.56 -17.09
CA LEU A 160 -3.14 -19.46 -17.42
C LEU A 160 -2.60 -19.61 -18.85
N VAL A 161 -2.13 -20.81 -19.24
CA VAL A 161 -1.63 -21.08 -20.60
C VAL A 161 -2.75 -20.92 -21.65
N ALA A 162 -3.96 -21.41 -21.36
CA ALA A 162 -5.10 -21.30 -22.26
C ALA A 162 -5.57 -19.85 -22.44
N ARG A 163 -5.55 -19.03 -21.37
CA ARG A 163 -5.92 -17.61 -21.41
C ARG A 163 -5.03 -16.81 -22.36
N GLN A 164 -3.75 -17.19 -22.50
CA GLN A 164 -2.77 -16.41 -23.23
C GLN A 164 -2.53 -16.86 -24.67
N LYS A 165 -3.00 -18.05 -25.07
CA LYS A 165 -3.03 -18.47 -26.49
C LYS A 165 -3.74 -17.47 -27.41
N THR A 166 -4.58 -16.60 -26.85
CA THR A 166 -5.35 -15.57 -27.57
C THR A 166 -4.78 -14.17 -27.44
N GLN A 167 -3.81 -13.90 -26.54
CA GLN A 167 -3.26 -12.56 -26.31
C GLN A 167 -1.79 -12.62 -25.82
N ILE A 168 -0.87 -12.08 -26.62
CA ILE A 168 0.50 -11.67 -26.23
C ILE A 168 1.49 -12.85 -26.01
N ASP A 169 2.32 -13.11 -27.04
CA ASP A 169 3.37 -14.14 -27.07
C ASP A 169 4.61 -13.89 -26.16
N SER A 170 4.60 -12.91 -25.25
CA SER A 170 5.83 -12.46 -24.57
C SER A 170 5.76 -12.34 -23.04
N ASP A 171 4.83 -13.03 -22.38
CA ASP A 171 4.79 -13.09 -20.91
C ASP A 171 5.65 -14.25 -20.37
N PRO A 172 6.72 -13.97 -19.58
CA PRO A 172 7.55 -14.99 -18.95
C PRO A 172 6.77 -15.97 -18.07
N SER A 173 5.65 -15.53 -17.48
CA SER A 173 4.84 -16.35 -16.57
C SER A 173 4.18 -17.53 -17.29
N VAL A 174 3.79 -17.36 -18.56
CA VAL A 174 3.21 -18.43 -19.39
C VAL A 174 4.24 -19.49 -19.73
N ALA A 175 5.41 -19.03 -20.17
CA ALA A 175 6.54 -19.90 -20.47
C ALA A 175 6.89 -20.78 -19.26
N SER A 176 6.89 -20.20 -18.06
CA SER A 176 7.17 -20.94 -16.83
C SER A 176 6.00 -21.80 -16.38
N ALA A 177 4.75 -21.38 -16.57
CA ALA A 177 3.60 -22.22 -16.28
C ALA A 177 3.60 -23.51 -17.11
N GLN A 178 4.00 -23.45 -18.39
CA GLN A 178 4.17 -24.66 -19.23
C GLN A 178 5.24 -25.60 -18.67
N VAL A 179 6.37 -25.03 -18.21
CA VAL A 179 7.43 -25.79 -17.54
C VAL A 179 6.91 -26.45 -16.26
N LEU A 180 6.21 -25.70 -15.40
CA LEU A 180 5.66 -26.23 -14.15
C LEU A 180 4.59 -27.31 -14.40
N THR A 181 3.71 -27.12 -15.38
CA THR A 181 2.76 -28.15 -15.80
C THR A 181 3.47 -29.45 -16.19
N GLY A 182 4.57 -29.37 -16.94
CA GLY A 182 5.36 -30.54 -17.32
C GLY A 182 6.10 -31.20 -16.14
N ILE A 183 6.70 -30.41 -15.24
CA ILE A 183 7.42 -30.91 -14.06
C ILE A 183 6.49 -31.68 -13.11
N TRP A 184 5.24 -31.23 -12.97
CA TRP A 184 4.25 -31.83 -12.06
C TRP A 184 3.20 -32.71 -12.74
N SER A 185 3.29 -32.95 -14.05
CA SER A 185 2.42 -33.92 -14.74
C SER A 185 2.83 -35.36 -14.45
N ASN A 186 1.91 -36.29 -14.70
CA ASN A 186 2.19 -37.72 -14.66
C ASN A 186 1.91 -38.36 -16.04
N PRO A 187 2.95 -38.75 -16.82
CA PRO A 187 4.39 -38.71 -16.50
C PRO A 187 4.97 -37.29 -16.54
N ALA A 188 6.08 -37.07 -15.83
CA ALA A 188 6.76 -35.78 -15.81
C ALA A 188 7.44 -35.52 -17.17
N GLN A 189 7.29 -34.28 -17.67
CA GLN A 189 7.87 -33.82 -18.92
C GLN A 189 8.87 -32.68 -18.63
N LEU A 190 10.15 -32.95 -18.88
CA LEU A 190 11.22 -31.98 -18.62
C LEU A 190 11.58 -31.24 -19.92
N LEU A 191 11.38 -29.92 -19.92
CA LEU A 191 11.77 -29.06 -21.03
C LEU A 191 13.25 -28.65 -20.91
N PRO A 192 14.02 -28.59 -22.02
CA PRO A 192 15.45 -28.27 -21.98
C PRO A 192 15.80 -26.91 -21.37
N ASP A 193 14.89 -25.94 -21.47
CA ASP A 193 15.03 -24.57 -20.98
C ASP A 193 14.19 -24.31 -19.71
N ALA A 194 13.85 -25.37 -18.97
CA ALA A 194 13.07 -25.28 -17.74
C ALA A 194 13.72 -24.39 -16.67
N GLU A 195 15.00 -24.57 -16.40
CA GLU A 195 15.75 -23.81 -15.38
C GLU A 195 15.81 -22.30 -15.68
N PRO A 196 16.25 -21.83 -16.86
CA PRO A 196 16.30 -20.39 -17.14
C PRO A 196 14.91 -19.75 -17.19
N ARG A 197 13.86 -20.49 -17.59
CA ARG A 197 12.48 -19.99 -17.54
C ARG A 197 12.02 -19.77 -16.10
N ILE A 198 12.22 -20.76 -15.22
CA ILE A 198 11.91 -20.67 -13.79
C ILE A 198 12.65 -19.48 -13.15
N GLN A 199 13.96 -19.35 -13.39
CA GLN A 199 14.75 -18.27 -12.80
C GLN A 199 14.33 -16.87 -13.26
N LYS A 200 13.77 -16.75 -14.48
CA LYS A 200 13.33 -15.48 -15.05
C LYS A 200 11.98 -15.00 -14.51
N SER A 201 11.05 -15.92 -14.22
CA SER A 201 9.68 -15.57 -13.84
C SER A 201 9.38 -15.72 -12.35
N LEU A 202 10.15 -16.54 -11.63
CA LEU A 202 9.94 -16.83 -10.22
C LEU A 202 11.09 -16.28 -9.38
N ASP A 203 10.71 -15.83 -8.19
CA ASP A 203 11.59 -15.28 -7.18
C ASP A 203 11.23 -15.83 -5.80
N GLY A 204 12.09 -15.56 -4.83
CA GLY A 204 11.92 -15.99 -3.44
C GLY A 204 11.61 -17.48 -3.29
N TRP A 205 10.67 -17.80 -2.40
CA TRP A 205 10.34 -19.16 -1.99
C TRP A 205 9.83 -20.01 -3.16
N PHE A 206 9.03 -19.40 -4.05
CA PHE A 206 8.47 -20.07 -5.22
C PHE A 206 9.55 -20.59 -6.18
N ARG A 207 10.63 -19.82 -6.36
CA ARG A 207 11.76 -20.24 -7.20
C ARG A 207 12.48 -21.44 -6.60
N TYR A 208 12.72 -21.45 -5.29
CA TYR A 208 13.37 -22.58 -4.62
C TYR A 208 12.55 -23.86 -4.76
N ARG A 209 11.23 -23.80 -4.54
CA ARG A 209 10.33 -24.95 -4.74
C ARG A 209 10.34 -25.47 -6.17
N ALA A 210 10.27 -24.57 -7.15
CA ALA A 210 10.31 -24.92 -8.56
C ALA A 210 11.62 -25.60 -8.97
N LEU A 211 12.76 -25.02 -8.60
CA LEU A 211 14.09 -25.55 -8.93
C LEU A 211 14.40 -26.85 -8.17
N ALA A 212 14.00 -26.95 -6.90
CA ALA A 212 14.22 -28.17 -6.10
C ALA A 212 13.53 -29.38 -6.74
N GLN A 213 12.28 -29.22 -7.20
CA GLN A 213 11.57 -30.29 -7.89
C GLN A 213 12.22 -30.61 -9.24
N LEU A 214 12.62 -29.59 -10.02
CA LEU A 214 13.31 -29.80 -11.29
C LEU A 214 14.60 -30.61 -11.11
N TYR A 215 15.46 -30.20 -10.17
CA TYR A 215 16.74 -30.87 -9.90
C TYR A 215 16.53 -32.28 -9.34
N LYS A 216 15.47 -32.52 -8.56
CA LYS A 216 15.11 -33.85 -8.08
C LYS A 216 14.75 -34.79 -9.24
N LEU A 217 13.95 -34.32 -10.20
CA LEU A 217 13.58 -35.12 -11.38
C LEU A 217 14.74 -35.31 -12.37
N GLN A 218 15.69 -34.37 -12.41
CA GLN A 218 16.92 -34.47 -13.21
C GLN A 218 18.04 -35.24 -12.51
N GLU A 219 17.83 -35.72 -11.28
CA GLU A 219 18.82 -36.40 -10.44
C GLU A 219 20.11 -35.57 -10.19
N ARG A 220 19.98 -34.23 -10.17
CA ARG A 220 21.08 -33.27 -9.95
C ARG A 220 21.32 -33.01 -8.47
N SER A 221 21.87 -34.00 -7.78
CA SER A 221 22.05 -33.98 -6.32
C SER A 221 22.95 -32.86 -5.81
N LYS A 222 24.03 -32.53 -6.54
CA LYS A 222 24.98 -31.48 -6.14
C LYS A 222 24.32 -30.10 -6.15
N GLU A 223 23.58 -29.78 -7.20
CA GLU A 223 22.87 -28.52 -7.33
C GLU A 223 21.69 -28.42 -6.37
N LEU A 224 21.00 -29.54 -6.10
CA LEU A 224 19.95 -29.59 -5.09
C LEU A 224 20.48 -29.24 -3.70
N VAL A 225 21.63 -29.79 -3.29
CA VAL A 225 22.25 -29.48 -1.99
C VAL A 225 22.70 -28.02 -1.92
N ALA A 226 23.30 -27.49 -2.99
CA ALA A 226 23.69 -26.08 -3.06
C ALA A 226 22.48 -25.13 -2.98
N LEU A 227 21.38 -25.50 -3.65
CA LEU A 227 20.12 -24.76 -3.61
C LEU A 227 19.54 -24.73 -2.19
N GLN A 228 19.49 -25.88 -1.51
CA GLN A 228 18.99 -25.99 -0.13
C GLN A 228 19.84 -25.20 0.87
N ALA A 229 21.17 -25.23 0.73
CA ALA A 229 22.06 -24.41 1.57
C ALA A 229 21.80 -22.90 1.38
N THR A 230 21.53 -22.47 0.14
CA THR A 230 21.20 -21.07 -0.17
C THR A 230 19.82 -20.68 0.36
N GLU A 231 18.83 -21.59 0.25
CA GLU A 231 17.49 -21.41 0.80
C GLU A 231 17.56 -21.24 2.33
N GLN A 232 18.35 -22.07 3.01
CA GLN A 232 18.53 -22.02 4.46
C GLN A 232 19.11 -20.68 4.94
N ALA A 233 20.13 -20.15 4.28
CA ALA A 233 20.68 -18.83 4.59
C ALA A 233 19.67 -17.69 4.31
N THR A 234 18.86 -17.83 3.26
CA THR A 234 17.80 -16.87 2.94
C THR A 234 16.67 -16.92 3.99
N ALA A 235 16.33 -18.13 4.46
CA ALA A 235 15.31 -18.38 5.47
C ALA A 235 15.70 -17.76 6.82
N GLU A 236 16.98 -17.86 7.20
CA GLU A 236 17.52 -17.19 8.40
C GLU A 236 17.36 -15.68 8.34
N GLN A 237 17.77 -15.05 7.24
CA GLN A 237 17.57 -13.61 7.02
C GLN A 237 16.09 -13.21 7.01
N ALA A 238 15.21 -14.09 6.53
CA ALA A 238 13.77 -13.85 6.56
C ALA A 238 13.24 -13.84 8.00
N VAL A 239 13.69 -14.75 8.87
CA VAL A 239 13.35 -14.73 10.31
C VAL A 239 13.79 -13.42 10.96
N GLU A 240 15.02 -12.96 10.70
CA GLU A 240 15.52 -11.68 11.22
C GLU A 240 14.66 -10.49 10.76
N LYS A 241 14.34 -10.43 9.46
CA LYS A 241 13.49 -9.37 8.89
C LYS A 241 12.09 -9.39 9.50
N LEU A 242 11.47 -10.56 9.66
CA LEU A 242 10.16 -10.66 10.32
C LEU A 242 10.23 -10.23 11.78
N ALA A 243 11.30 -10.59 12.49
CA ALA A 243 11.48 -10.18 13.88
C ALA A 243 11.51 -8.65 14.02
N ILE A 244 12.09 -7.93 13.06
CA ILE A 244 12.05 -6.46 13.02
C ILE A 244 10.65 -5.94 12.67
N ILE A 245 10.04 -6.48 11.60
CA ILE A 245 8.73 -6.05 11.10
C ILE A 245 7.63 -6.24 12.16
N VAL A 246 7.66 -7.35 12.89
CA VAL A 246 6.68 -7.66 13.95
C VAL A 246 7.11 -7.07 15.29
N GLY A 247 8.42 -7.06 15.59
CA GLY A 247 8.97 -6.64 16.88
C GLY A 247 8.84 -5.14 17.14
N ILE A 248 9.13 -4.28 16.15
CA ILE A 248 9.03 -2.82 16.34
C ILE A 248 7.59 -2.38 16.71
N PRO A 249 6.54 -2.80 15.97
CA PRO A 249 5.16 -2.49 16.35
C PRO A 249 4.77 -3.06 17.71
N ALA A 250 5.17 -4.30 18.03
CA ALA A 250 4.86 -4.92 19.32
C ALA A 250 5.51 -4.18 20.50
N ILE A 251 6.78 -3.81 20.39
CA ILE A 251 7.50 -3.01 21.39
C ILE A 251 6.84 -1.63 21.53
N SER A 252 6.51 -0.98 20.41
CA SER A 252 5.84 0.32 20.41
C SER A 252 4.47 0.27 21.06
N LEU A 253 3.68 -0.78 20.79
CA LEU A 253 2.38 -1.01 21.43
C LEU A 253 2.54 -1.25 22.93
N CYS A 254 3.54 -2.05 23.33
CA CYS A 254 3.83 -2.32 24.74
C CYS A 254 4.23 -1.04 25.47
N LEU A 255 5.19 -0.28 24.93
CA LEU A 255 5.62 1.01 25.47
C LEU A 255 4.45 2.00 25.56
N GLY A 256 3.67 2.13 24.48
CA GLY A 256 2.48 2.97 24.45
C GLY A 256 1.44 2.55 25.49
N THR A 257 1.22 1.25 25.67
CA THR A 257 0.28 0.71 26.67
C THR A 257 0.76 0.96 28.10
N VAL A 258 2.04 0.68 28.39
CA VAL A 258 2.65 0.94 29.71
C VAL A 258 2.59 2.43 30.03
N LEU A 259 2.90 3.29 29.07
CA LEU A 259 2.82 4.74 29.23
C LEU A 259 1.38 5.19 29.45
N LEU A 260 0.42 4.70 28.68
CA LEU A 260 -1.00 5.04 28.81
C LEU A 260 -1.54 4.61 30.18
N VAL A 261 -1.30 3.38 30.58
CA VAL A 261 -1.74 2.84 31.88
C VAL A 261 -1.04 3.59 33.02
N GLY A 262 0.26 3.80 32.93
CA GLY A 262 1.05 4.53 33.91
C GLY A 262 0.54 5.96 34.11
N LEU A 263 0.34 6.69 33.02
CA LEU A 263 -0.22 8.04 33.05
C LEU A 263 -1.67 8.07 33.57
N SER A 264 -2.49 7.08 33.22
CA SER A 264 -3.88 6.97 33.69
C SER A 264 -3.95 6.68 35.19
N VAL A 265 -3.14 5.74 35.69
CA VAL A 265 -3.04 5.42 37.12
C VAL A 265 -2.48 6.61 37.89
N GLN A 266 -1.41 7.25 37.38
CA GLN A 266 -0.86 8.48 37.96
C GLN A 266 -1.95 9.55 38.07
N TRP A 267 -2.72 9.78 37.00
CA TRP A 267 -3.80 10.74 36.98
C TRP A 267 -4.91 10.43 38.00
N LEU A 268 -5.31 9.16 38.15
CA LEU A 268 -6.31 8.72 39.13
C LEU A 268 -5.83 8.89 40.58
N LEU A 269 -4.58 8.51 40.88
CA LEU A 269 -4.03 8.56 42.25
C LEU A 269 -3.69 10.00 42.68
N GLN A 270 -3.16 10.81 41.77
CA GLN A 270 -2.79 12.20 42.02
C GLN A 270 -3.94 13.18 41.76
N ARG A 271 -5.17 12.68 41.58
CA ARG A 271 -6.35 13.50 41.30
C ARG A 271 -6.61 14.58 42.35
N LYS A 272 -6.25 14.31 43.62
CA LYS A 272 -6.37 15.26 44.75
C LYS A 272 -5.27 16.32 44.79
N GLN A 273 -4.21 16.16 44.00
CA GLN A 273 -3.06 17.07 43.92
C GLN A 273 -3.11 17.96 42.67
N LEU A 274 -4.24 17.97 41.94
CA LEU A 274 -4.43 18.79 40.74
C LEU A 274 -4.16 20.28 41.01
N ASP A 275 -4.50 20.78 42.20
CA ASP A 275 -4.41 22.20 42.54
C ASP A 275 -3.00 22.63 43.02
N LYS A 276 -2.05 21.68 43.20
CA LYS A 276 -0.69 21.99 43.65
C LYS A 276 0.26 22.18 42.47
N ALA A 277 0.69 23.42 42.26
CA ALA A 277 1.68 23.78 41.25
C ALA A 277 2.95 22.91 41.37
N GLY A 278 3.31 22.22 40.28
CA GLY A 278 4.52 21.41 40.17
C GLY A 278 4.45 19.98 40.69
N SER A 279 3.35 19.57 41.37
CA SER A 279 3.20 18.22 41.97
C SER A 279 2.00 17.42 41.44
N GLY A 280 1.29 17.94 40.44
CA GLY A 280 0.13 17.28 39.83
C GLY A 280 0.51 16.21 38.80
N PRO A 281 -0.47 15.39 38.35
CA PRO A 281 -0.24 14.37 37.34
C PRO A 281 0.24 14.99 36.02
N LEU A 282 1.15 14.31 35.31
CA LEU A 282 1.75 14.82 34.07
C LEU A 282 0.70 15.25 33.03
N LEU A 283 -0.39 14.47 32.90
CA LEU A 283 -1.51 14.77 32.00
C LEU A 283 -2.27 16.06 32.35
N ALA A 284 -2.26 16.50 33.61
CA ALA A 284 -2.98 17.70 34.07
C ALA A 284 -2.03 18.85 34.45
N ARG A 285 -0.72 18.71 34.22
CA ARG A 285 0.28 19.71 34.62
C ARG A 285 0.02 21.09 34.00
N ASN A 286 -0.56 21.11 32.81
CA ASN A 286 -0.95 22.31 32.08
C ASN A 286 -2.48 22.51 32.04
N ALA A 287 -3.26 21.83 32.88
CA ALA A 287 -4.72 21.95 32.87
C ALA A 287 -5.21 23.34 33.30
N SER A 288 -4.40 24.07 34.09
CA SER A 288 -4.67 25.46 34.48
C SER A 288 -4.27 26.48 33.40
N LEU A 289 -3.57 26.08 32.34
CA LEU A 289 -3.34 26.92 31.18
C LEU A 289 -4.61 26.94 30.33
N THR A 290 -5.47 27.90 30.59
CA THR A 290 -6.57 28.22 29.70
C THR A 290 -5.98 28.86 28.45
N TRP A 291 -5.99 28.13 27.34
CA TRP A 291 -5.77 28.75 26.03
C TRP A 291 -6.94 29.69 25.80
N ASP A 292 -6.68 31.00 25.86
CA ASP A 292 -7.67 31.97 25.43
C ASP A 292 -7.78 31.86 23.91
N VAL A 293 -8.88 31.27 23.45
CA VAL A 293 -9.19 31.09 22.02
C VAL A 293 -10.08 32.28 21.64
N PRO A 294 -9.55 33.31 20.97
CA PRO A 294 -10.32 34.53 20.73
C PRO A 294 -11.39 34.35 19.64
N TRP A 295 -11.43 33.19 18.98
CA TRP A 295 -12.39 32.83 17.95
C TRP A 295 -13.33 31.69 18.37
N ASP A 296 -14.51 31.67 17.76
CA ASP A 296 -15.51 30.62 17.96
C ASP A 296 -15.35 29.44 16.99
N GLY A 297 -16.24 28.44 17.11
CA GLY A 297 -16.27 27.29 16.22
C GLY A 297 -16.53 27.62 14.74
N GLU A 298 -17.06 28.81 14.43
CA GLU A 298 -17.28 29.25 13.05
C GLU A 298 -15.94 29.44 12.32
N ILE A 299 -14.91 29.96 13.01
CA ILE A 299 -13.56 30.11 12.44
C ILE A 299 -12.91 28.76 12.22
N VAL A 300 -13.07 27.81 13.15
CA VAL A 300 -12.59 26.43 12.98
C VAL A 300 -13.24 25.79 11.76
N TRP A 301 -14.57 25.94 11.61
CA TRP A 301 -15.32 25.41 10.48
C TRP A 301 -14.90 26.06 9.15
N GLN A 302 -14.66 27.37 9.15
CA GLN A 302 -14.17 28.10 7.99
C GLN A 302 -12.79 27.61 7.55
N VAL A 303 -11.84 27.47 8.47
CA VAL A 303 -10.49 26.99 8.12
C VAL A 303 -10.54 25.55 7.59
N LEU A 304 -11.37 24.69 8.18
CA LEU A 304 -11.55 23.32 7.70
C LEU A 304 -12.20 23.29 6.31
N VAL A 305 -13.36 23.92 6.13
CA VAL A 305 -14.13 23.83 4.88
C VAL A 305 -13.50 24.65 3.76
N VAL A 306 -13.03 25.85 4.04
CA VAL A 306 -12.42 26.72 3.02
C VAL A 306 -10.95 26.35 2.81
N GLY A 307 -10.19 26.22 3.89
CA GLY A 307 -8.74 26.01 3.83
C GLY A 307 -8.32 24.59 3.48
N PHE A 308 -8.99 23.57 4.00
CA PHE A 308 -8.67 22.17 3.68
C PHE A 308 -9.50 21.67 2.49
N PHE A 309 -10.83 21.74 2.56
CA PHE A 309 -11.68 21.16 1.52
C PHE A 309 -11.71 22.00 0.24
N PHE A 310 -12.08 23.27 0.29
CA PHE A 310 -12.20 24.08 -0.92
C PHE A 310 -10.85 24.29 -1.59
N VAL A 311 -9.82 24.73 -0.86
CA VAL A 311 -8.49 24.92 -1.45
C VAL A 311 -7.91 23.60 -1.97
N GLY A 312 -7.95 22.55 -1.15
CA GLY A 312 -7.26 21.30 -1.44
C GLY A 312 -7.97 20.36 -2.39
N GLN A 313 -9.30 20.33 -2.39
CA GLN A 313 -10.08 19.46 -3.26
C GLN A 313 -10.61 20.19 -4.49
N ILE A 314 -10.77 21.52 -4.45
CA ILE A 314 -11.45 22.26 -5.53
C ILE A 314 -10.50 23.26 -6.20
N LEU A 315 -10.09 24.30 -5.47
CA LEU A 315 -9.37 25.43 -6.03
C LEU A 315 -8.07 25.00 -6.71
N ILE A 316 -7.22 24.23 -6.03
CA ILE A 316 -5.92 23.84 -6.59
C ILE A 316 -6.07 22.78 -7.69
N PRO A 317 -6.73 21.63 -7.45
CA PRO A 317 -6.73 20.53 -8.43
C PRO A 317 -7.57 20.80 -9.67
N TYR A 318 -8.67 21.54 -9.54
CA TYR A 318 -9.61 21.73 -10.66
C TYR A 318 -9.57 23.12 -11.29
N LEU A 319 -9.02 24.12 -10.61
CA LEU A 319 -8.92 25.48 -11.16
C LEU A 319 -7.47 25.91 -11.37
N LEU A 320 -6.70 26.08 -10.30
CA LEU A 320 -5.39 26.71 -10.32
C LEU A 320 -4.37 25.91 -11.14
N LEU A 321 -4.24 24.60 -10.90
CA LEU A 321 -3.31 23.75 -11.65
C LEU A 321 -3.72 23.54 -13.11
N PRO A 322 -4.98 23.14 -13.44
CA PRO A 322 -5.36 22.95 -14.83
C PRO A 322 -5.27 24.23 -15.67
N VAL A 323 -5.69 25.37 -15.12
CA VAL A 323 -5.62 26.66 -15.82
C VAL A 323 -4.18 27.09 -16.03
N SER A 324 -3.32 27.01 -15.01
CA SER A 324 -1.90 27.39 -15.15
C SER A 324 -1.18 26.50 -16.17
N LEU A 325 -1.39 25.18 -16.12
CA LEU A 325 -0.83 24.23 -17.08
C LEU A 325 -1.35 24.46 -18.50
N ALA A 326 -2.64 24.78 -18.66
CA ALA A 326 -3.23 25.10 -19.96
C ALA A 326 -2.64 26.39 -20.56
N VAL A 327 -2.47 27.44 -19.75
CA VAL A 327 -1.82 28.70 -20.16
C VAL A 327 -0.36 28.46 -20.57
N LEU A 328 0.35 27.64 -19.80
CA LEU A 328 1.75 27.27 -20.07
C LEU A 328 1.90 26.20 -21.17
N LYS A 329 0.79 25.65 -21.68
CA LYS A 329 0.74 24.54 -22.65
C LYS A 329 1.55 23.31 -22.22
N LEU A 330 1.56 23.02 -20.93
CA LEU A 330 2.27 21.88 -20.33
C LEU A 330 1.33 20.69 -20.15
N ASN A 331 1.82 19.48 -20.43
CA ASN A 331 1.06 18.25 -20.22
C ASN A 331 1.72 17.38 -19.13
N PRO A 332 1.15 17.28 -17.92
CA PRO A 332 1.72 16.47 -16.83
C PRO A 332 1.91 14.99 -17.17
N ALA A 333 1.15 14.47 -18.13
CA ALA A 333 1.26 13.07 -18.55
C ALA A 333 2.56 12.79 -19.32
N SER A 334 3.14 13.80 -19.98
CA SER A 334 4.40 13.67 -20.71
C SER A 334 5.64 13.98 -19.87
N PHE A 335 5.47 14.37 -18.60
CA PHE A 335 6.58 14.72 -17.73
C PHE A 335 7.48 13.52 -17.43
N ASP A 336 8.78 13.78 -17.43
CA ASP A 336 9.77 12.82 -16.97
C ASP A 336 9.70 12.65 -15.43
N PRO A 337 10.41 11.68 -14.82
CA PRO A 337 10.35 11.47 -13.37
C PRO A 337 10.76 12.69 -12.53
N ARG A 338 11.70 13.52 -13.01
CA ARG A 338 12.19 14.69 -12.29
C ARG A 338 11.15 15.82 -12.34
N GLU A 339 10.55 16.05 -13.50
CA GLU A 339 9.48 17.00 -13.71
C GLU A 339 8.22 16.60 -12.92
N LYS A 340 7.90 15.31 -12.84
CA LYS A 340 6.82 14.80 -11.98
C LYS A 340 7.09 15.07 -10.51
N ALA A 341 8.33 14.87 -10.03
CA ALA A 341 8.69 15.18 -8.65
C ALA A 341 8.53 16.68 -8.36
N PHE A 342 8.98 17.55 -9.27
CA PHE A 342 8.81 19.00 -9.13
C PHE A 342 7.32 19.41 -9.16
N TYR A 343 6.53 18.83 -10.06
CA TYR A 343 5.08 19.06 -10.14
C TYR A 343 4.36 18.68 -8.84
N ILE A 344 4.69 17.52 -8.27
CA ILE A 344 4.15 17.08 -6.98
C ILE A 344 4.57 18.03 -5.86
N PHE A 345 5.85 18.40 -5.80
CA PHE A 345 6.36 19.35 -4.81
C PHE A 345 5.65 20.72 -4.89
N ALA A 346 5.54 21.29 -6.09
CA ALA A 346 4.84 22.56 -6.31
C ALA A 346 3.36 22.48 -5.91
N THR A 347 2.71 21.34 -6.16
CA THR A 347 1.33 21.09 -5.74
C THR A 347 1.20 21.13 -4.22
N TYR A 348 2.09 20.44 -3.48
CA TYR A 348 2.09 20.47 -2.01
C TYR A 348 2.42 21.85 -1.45
N LEU A 349 3.30 22.61 -2.10
CA LEU A 349 3.62 23.98 -1.72
C LEU A 349 2.40 24.89 -1.87
N LEU A 350 1.69 24.81 -3.00
CA LEU A 350 0.46 25.56 -3.23
C LEU A 350 -0.63 25.18 -2.22
N LEU A 351 -0.77 23.89 -1.91
CA LEU A 351 -1.72 23.41 -0.93
C LEU A 351 -1.45 23.98 0.46
N SER A 352 -0.19 23.91 0.90
CA SER A 352 0.25 24.44 2.19
C SER A 352 0.07 25.95 2.24
N ALA A 353 0.51 26.67 1.20
CA ALA A 353 0.37 28.12 1.11
C ALA A 353 -1.10 28.56 1.12
N GLY A 354 -1.96 27.85 0.38
CA GLY A 354 -3.39 28.13 0.34
C GLY A 354 -4.07 27.90 1.68
N GLY A 355 -3.82 26.76 2.33
CA GLY A 355 -4.34 26.45 3.66
C GLY A 355 -3.87 27.44 4.73
N LEU A 356 -2.57 27.75 4.76
CA LEU A 356 -1.99 28.75 5.68
C LEU A 356 -2.53 30.16 5.41
N SER A 357 -2.75 30.53 4.14
CA SER A 357 -3.36 31.82 3.79
C SER A 357 -4.77 31.92 4.34
N VAL A 358 -5.60 30.88 4.17
CA VAL A 358 -6.96 30.86 4.74
C VAL A 358 -6.91 30.96 6.26
N LEU A 359 -6.03 30.20 6.92
CA LEU A 359 -5.84 30.29 8.37
C LEU A 359 -5.46 31.71 8.79
N TYR A 360 -4.44 32.29 8.16
CA TYR A 360 -3.97 33.64 8.45
C TYR A 360 -5.09 34.68 8.31
N PHE A 361 -5.80 34.70 7.18
CA PHE A 361 -6.90 35.66 6.98
C PHE A 361 -8.09 35.42 7.91
N SER A 362 -8.35 34.16 8.30
CA SER A 362 -9.44 33.83 9.23
C SER A 362 -9.14 34.29 10.65
N VAL A 363 -7.87 34.26 11.05
CA VAL A 363 -7.43 34.64 12.40
C VAL A 363 -6.98 36.10 12.48
N LYS A 364 -6.73 36.76 11.34
CA LYS A 364 -6.21 38.13 11.24
C LYS A 364 -6.98 39.17 12.09
N SER A 365 -8.29 39.05 12.18
CA SER A 365 -9.13 39.96 12.97
C SER A 365 -8.90 39.89 14.48
N PHE A 366 -8.26 38.83 14.95
CA PHE A 366 -7.99 38.59 16.37
C PHE A 366 -6.55 38.98 16.77
N PHE A 367 -5.79 39.61 15.87
CA PHE A 367 -4.44 40.09 16.19
C PHE A 367 -4.49 41.37 17.06
N PRO A 368 -3.57 41.51 18.05
CA PRO A 368 -2.54 40.54 18.43
C PRO A 368 -3.13 39.33 19.17
N LEU A 369 -2.66 38.13 18.82
CA LEU A 369 -3.10 36.89 19.46
C LEU A 369 -2.55 36.77 20.88
N PRO A 370 -3.27 36.10 21.80
CA PRO A 370 -2.77 35.81 23.14
C PRO A 370 -1.42 35.08 23.11
N ASP A 371 -0.62 35.27 24.17
CA ASP A 371 0.70 34.66 24.28
C ASP A 371 0.64 33.13 24.19
N GLY A 372 1.50 32.56 23.35
CA GLY A 372 1.62 31.11 23.15
C GLY A 372 1.06 30.58 21.83
N TRP A 373 0.23 31.37 21.13
CA TRP A 373 -0.24 31.03 19.78
C TRP A 373 0.86 31.22 18.72
N PHE A 374 1.05 30.22 17.86
CA PHE A 374 1.98 30.23 16.72
C PHE A 374 3.43 30.63 17.07
N ARG A 375 3.98 30.08 18.15
CA ARG A 375 5.40 30.25 18.50
C ARG A 375 6.29 29.49 17.51
N ILE A 376 7.05 30.24 16.71
CA ILE A 376 8.07 29.67 15.83
C ILE A 376 9.44 29.92 16.48
N ASP A 377 10.05 28.86 17.02
CA ASP A 377 11.42 28.91 17.52
C ASP A 377 12.32 28.02 16.66
N TRP A 378 13.06 28.66 15.74
CA TRP A 378 13.98 27.98 14.84
C TRP A 378 15.15 27.29 15.56
N ARG A 379 15.43 27.67 16.81
CA ARG A 379 16.51 27.10 17.64
C ARG A 379 16.01 26.08 18.67
N GLY A 380 14.72 25.78 18.68
CA GLY A 380 14.16 24.76 19.56
C GLY A 380 14.58 23.35 19.15
N ASP A 381 14.36 22.39 20.05
CA ASP A 381 14.60 20.96 19.82
C ASP A 381 13.55 20.32 18.89
N TRP A 382 12.96 21.07 17.97
CA TRP A 382 11.90 20.59 17.08
C TRP A 382 12.36 19.38 16.26
N VAL A 383 13.64 19.33 15.86
CA VAL A 383 14.24 18.17 15.17
C VAL A 383 14.18 16.87 16.01
N LEU A 384 14.19 16.96 17.35
CA LEU A 384 14.09 15.79 18.24
C LEU A 384 12.66 15.29 18.41
N TRP A 385 11.65 16.13 18.18
CA TRP A 385 10.24 15.82 18.42
C TRP A 385 9.42 15.70 17.13
N GLY A 386 9.99 16.06 15.97
CA GLY A 386 9.35 16.02 14.65
C GLY A 386 9.04 17.41 14.12
#